data_AF-A0A7V5UEP0-F1
#
_entry.id   AF-A0A7V5UEP0-F1
#
_cell.length_a   1.000
_cell.length_b   1.000
_cell.length_c   1.000
_cell.angle_alpha   90.00
_cell.angle_beta   90.00
_cell.angle_gamma   90.00
#
_symmetry.space_group_name_H-M   'P 1'
#
loop_
_entity.id
_entity.type
_entity.pdbx_description
1 polymer ?
#
loop_
_entity_poly.entity_id
_entity_poly.type
_entity_poly.pdbx_seq_one_letter_code
_entity_poly.pdbx_strand_id
1 'polypeptide(L)'
;MKYFKVDPQNPSQQVIEEAVAVLRRGGVIVYPTDTLYGLGIDATNPKAVHKLYLIKQRDPQIPVSLMVHSLDDIEQIAGMLPVDVYEQLKKLMPGKFTVLIEQKSKGILPVFEEYGVRPAGKNKIGFRIPDLPLCEKLAGAFGLPISTTSANISGKGNLRSVIDIIAHFGDKLDLIIDGGAVKSVKGSTIIDFTKKPLLVVREGDVPIKEVKERLNDPSIRKKKTRFDVLFVCSGNINRSVMAEGILKAMLARTRYKDIIQVHSAGTLYLPPSPAHEYTRKVCDENNISVNEHRSRHLTQHMVEEADVIIALAMDHKYFIEKKYPEFAEKVVLLKQWHHRKKIPLPSVADPMGYEIDFYRETFREIRNEIKRIMPYLLAEVKEFMDYHDLTLE
;
A
#
# COMPACT_ATOMS: atom_id res chain seq x y z
N MET A 1 -34.99 0.47 -15.04
CA MET A 1 -33.72 -0.25 -15.25
C MET A 1 -33.87 -1.17 -16.46
N LYS A 2 -33.00 -1.05 -17.46
CA LYS A 2 -32.91 -2.00 -18.60
C LYS A 2 -31.96 -3.15 -18.23
N TYR A 3 -32.15 -4.31 -18.84
CA TYR A 3 -31.33 -5.51 -18.62
C TYR A 3 -31.04 -6.20 -19.95
N PHE A 4 -29.76 -6.48 -20.23
CA PHE A 4 -29.33 -7.32 -21.35
C PHE A 4 -28.47 -8.46 -20.85
N LYS A 5 -28.79 -9.69 -21.27
CA LYS A 5 -27.90 -10.83 -21.14
C LYS A 5 -27.13 -11.00 -22.45
N VAL A 6 -25.81 -11.04 -22.39
CA VAL A 6 -24.93 -11.01 -23.57
C VAL A 6 -23.77 -11.99 -23.45
N ASP A 7 -23.20 -12.36 -24.59
CA ASP A 7 -21.82 -12.86 -24.62
C ASP A 7 -20.87 -11.65 -24.61
N PRO A 8 -20.06 -11.46 -23.56
CA PRO A 8 -19.16 -10.30 -23.48
C PRO A 8 -17.99 -10.38 -24.46
N GLN A 9 -17.73 -11.54 -25.08
CA GLN A 9 -16.74 -11.66 -26.17
C GLN A 9 -17.31 -11.20 -27.51
N ASN A 10 -18.63 -11.26 -27.69
CA ASN A 10 -19.30 -10.85 -28.92
C ASN A 10 -20.58 -10.05 -28.62
N PRO A 11 -20.46 -8.84 -28.03
CA PRO A 11 -21.62 -8.02 -27.72
C PRO A 11 -22.27 -7.50 -29.00
N SER A 12 -23.61 -7.51 -29.04
CA SER A 12 -24.37 -6.91 -30.12
C SER A 12 -24.22 -5.39 -30.13
N GLN A 13 -24.30 -4.79 -31.32
CA GLN A 13 -24.24 -3.34 -31.50
C GLN A 13 -25.32 -2.61 -30.70
N GLN A 14 -26.54 -3.16 -30.65
CA GLN A 14 -27.68 -2.61 -29.91
C GLN A 14 -27.37 -2.41 -28.41
N VAL A 15 -26.65 -3.36 -27.79
CA VAL A 15 -26.31 -3.29 -26.36
C VAL A 15 -25.32 -2.16 -26.11
N ILE A 16 -24.34 -2.00 -27.01
CA ILE A 16 -23.34 -0.92 -26.92
C ILE A 16 -24.02 0.45 -27.07
N GLU A 17 -24.89 0.59 -28.07
CA GLU A 17 -25.62 1.84 -28.33
C GLU A 17 -26.53 2.23 -27.16
N GLU A 18 -27.24 1.28 -26.57
CA GLU A 18 -28.06 1.55 -25.38
C GLU A 18 -27.21 1.96 -24.18
N ALA A 19 -26.08 1.30 -23.95
CA ALA A 19 -25.15 1.65 -22.87
C ALA A 19 -24.59 3.07 -23.04
N VAL A 20 -24.17 3.42 -24.26
CA VAL A 20 -23.72 4.77 -24.60
C VAL A 20 -24.83 5.80 -24.39
N ALA A 21 -26.07 5.50 -24.80
CA ALA A 21 -27.21 6.39 -24.59
C ALA A 21 -27.51 6.62 -23.09
N VAL A 22 -27.39 5.59 -22.26
CA VAL A 22 -27.55 5.68 -20.81
C VAL A 22 -26.44 6.52 -20.18
N LEU A 23 -25.18 6.33 -20.58
CA LEU A 23 -24.05 7.12 -20.10
C LEU A 23 -24.20 8.61 -20.46
N ARG A 24 -24.51 8.91 -21.72
CA ARG A 24 -24.67 10.29 -22.22
C ARG A 24 -25.76 11.09 -21.50
N ARG A 25 -26.80 10.44 -20.99
CA ARG A 25 -27.85 11.08 -20.18
C ARG A 25 -27.53 11.14 -18.67
N GLY A 26 -26.32 10.78 -18.25
CA GLY A 26 -25.89 10.77 -16.84
C GLY A 26 -26.45 9.60 -16.01
N GLY A 27 -26.79 8.50 -16.69
CA GLY A 27 -27.25 7.26 -16.07
C GLY A 27 -26.10 6.38 -15.58
N VAL A 28 -26.46 5.36 -14.79
CA VAL A 28 -25.53 4.40 -14.18
C VAL A 28 -25.68 3.04 -14.84
N ILE A 29 -24.58 2.51 -15.36
CA ILE A 29 -24.52 1.18 -15.99
C ILE A 29 -23.74 0.20 -15.12
N VAL A 30 -24.11 -1.07 -15.20
CA VAL A 30 -23.31 -2.20 -14.72
C VAL A 30 -22.91 -3.05 -15.90
N TYR A 31 -21.63 -3.43 -15.97
CA TYR A 31 -21.09 -4.22 -17.08
C TYR A 31 -19.93 -5.12 -16.62
N PRO A 32 -19.71 -6.29 -17.25
CA PRO A 32 -18.60 -7.17 -16.93
C PRO A 32 -17.28 -6.56 -17.41
N THR A 33 -16.19 -6.88 -16.73
CA THR A 33 -14.81 -6.63 -17.20
C THR A 33 -14.04 -7.95 -17.24
N ASP A 34 -12.79 -7.91 -17.72
CA ASP A 34 -11.82 -9.01 -17.59
C ASP A 34 -11.46 -9.34 -16.12
N THR A 35 -11.95 -8.54 -15.16
CA THR A 35 -11.90 -8.84 -13.72
C THR A 35 -13.28 -8.94 -13.08
N LEU A 36 -13.74 -7.91 -12.36
CA LEU A 36 -15.02 -7.83 -11.66
C LEU A 36 -16.01 -6.99 -12.48
N TYR A 37 -17.30 -7.06 -12.14
CA TYR A 37 -18.26 -6.12 -12.69
C TYR A 37 -17.90 -4.67 -12.32
N GLY A 38 -17.97 -3.79 -13.31
CA GLY A 38 -17.78 -2.35 -13.16
C GLY A 38 -19.11 -1.64 -12.94
N LEU A 39 -19.08 -0.60 -12.10
CA LEU A 39 -20.13 0.41 -12.01
C LEU A 39 -19.70 1.64 -12.82
N GLY A 40 -20.37 1.87 -13.95
CA GLY A 40 -20.01 2.85 -14.96
C GLY A 40 -20.92 4.07 -14.96
N ILE A 41 -20.30 5.24 -14.97
CA ILE A 41 -20.92 6.54 -15.30
C ILE A 41 -19.98 7.30 -16.23
N ASP A 42 -20.52 8.33 -16.89
CA ASP A 42 -19.73 9.34 -17.60
C ASP A 42 -18.86 10.13 -16.59
N ALA A 43 -17.55 9.90 -16.61
CA ALA A 43 -16.63 10.52 -15.66
C ALA A 43 -16.39 12.02 -15.91
N THR A 44 -16.88 12.54 -17.03
CA THR A 44 -16.85 13.98 -17.36
C THR A 44 -18.11 14.70 -16.90
N ASN A 45 -19.16 13.97 -16.50
CA ASN A 45 -20.42 14.53 -16.05
C ASN A 45 -20.46 14.69 -14.52
N PRO A 46 -20.48 15.93 -13.99
CA PRO A 46 -20.41 16.15 -12.54
C PRO A 46 -21.56 15.53 -11.75
N LYS A 47 -22.77 15.55 -12.31
CA LYS A 47 -23.95 14.95 -11.67
C LYS A 47 -23.86 13.43 -11.61
N ALA A 48 -23.30 12.80 -12.63
CA ALA A 48 -23.16 11.36 -12.71
C ALA A 48 -22.10 10.84 -11.71
N VAL A 49 -20.99 11.56 -11.57
CA VAL A 49 -19.97 11.26 -10.54
C VAL A 49 -20.53 11.45 -9.14
N HIS A 50 -21.27 12.53 -8.87
CA HIS A 50 -21.90 12.73 -7.57
C HIS A 50 -22.84 11.56 -7.22
N LYS A 51 -23.67 11.15 -8.19
CA LYS A 51 -24.54 9.97 -8.08
C LYS A 51 -23.73 8.71 -7.74
N LEU A 52 -22.59 8.47 -8.40
CA LEU A 52 -21.72 7.32 -8.11
C LEU A 52 -21.25 7.31 -6.65
N TYR A 53 -20.74 8.42 -6.12
CA TYR A 53 -20.26 8.48 -4.72
C TYR A 53 -21.39 8.24 -3.72
N LEU A 54 -22.58 8.79 -3.96
CA LEU A 54 -23.78 8.54 -3.15
C LEU A 54 -24.18 7.06 -3.17
N ILE A 55 -24.24 6.45 -4.36
CA ILE A 55 -24.59 5.04 -4.54
C ILE A 55 -23.60 4.15 -3.77
N LYS A 56 -22.31 4.48 -3.82
CA LYS A 56 -21.25 3.67 -3.21
C LYS A 56 -21.02 3.92 -1.72
N GLN A 57 -21.63 4.96 -1.15
CA GLN A 57 -21.32 5.47 0.20
C GLN A 57 -19.81 5.61 0.39
N ARG A 58 -19.14 6.12 -0.65
CA ARG A 58 -17.69 6.19 -0.72
C ARG A 58 -17.24 7.52 -0.15
N ASP A 59 -16.19 7.51 0.65
CA ASP A 59 -15.50 8.74 1.03
C ASP A 59 -15.05 9.48 -0.24
N PRO A 60 -15.50 10.73 -0.46
CA PRO A 60 -15.05 11.59 -1.56
C PRO A 60 -13.53 11.68 -1.70
N GLN A 61 -12.75 11.44 -0.65
CA GLN A 61 -11.29 11.45 -0.74
C GLN A 61 -10.70 10.22 -1.40
N ILE A 62 -11.48 9.15 -1.63
CA ILE A 62 -10.98 7.92 -2.25
C ILE A 62 -11.30 7.95 -3.75
N PRO A 63 -10.30 8.16 -4.62
CA PRO A 63 -10.54 8.32 -6.06
C PRO A 63 -11.13 7.06 -6.69
N VAL A 64 -11.80 7.22 -7.83
CA VAL A 64 -12.28 6.14 -8.68
C VAL A 64 -11.35 5.95 -9.87
N SER A 65 -11.23 4.72 -10.36
CA SER A 65 -10.53 4.43 -11.61
C SER A 65 -11.41 4.72 -12.82
N LEU A 66 -10.78 5.05 -13.94
CA LEU A 66 -11.38 5.33 -15.23
C LEU A 66 -11.03 4.21 -16.21
N MET A 67 -12.05 3.69 -16.87
CA MET A 67 -11.92 2.91 -18.08
C MET A 67 -11.81 3.87 -19.27
N VAL A 68 -10.78 3.66 -20.07
CA VAL A 68 -10.53 4.39 -21.32
C VAL A 68 -10.33 3.38 -22.45
N HIS A 69 -10.39 3.84 -23.70
CA HIS A 69 -10.27 2.98 -24.87
C HIS A 69 -8.80 2.73 -25.23
N SER A 70 -7.94 3.74 -25.07
CA SER A 70 -6.54 3.69 -25.53
C SER A 70 -5.56 4.31 -24.52
N LEU A 71 -4.26 4.10 -24.74
CA LEU A 71 -3.21 4.82 -24.01
C LEU A 71 -3.19 6.31 -24.36
N ASP A 72 -3.58 6.66 -25.59
CA ASP A 72 -3.64 8.06 -26.03
C ASP A 72 -4.72 8.82 -25.26
N ASP A 73 -5.83 8.16 -24.90
CA ASP A 73 -6.85 8.73 -24.01
C ASP A 73 -6.25 9.05 -22.62
N ILE A 74 -5.34 8.22 -22.12
CA ILE A 74 -4.63 8.48 -20.85
C ILE A 74 -3.81 9.76 -20.99
N GLU A 75 -3.06 9.93 -22.08
CA GLU A 75 -2.27 11.14 -22.32
C GLU A 75 -3.13 12.39 -22.49
N GLN A 76 -4.30 12.28 -23.14
CA GLN A 76 -5.25 13.39 -23.27
C GLN A 76 -5.80 13.84 -21.90
N ILE A 77 -5.97 12.90 -20.97
CA ILE A 77 -6.54 13.18 -19.64
C ILE A 77 -5.47 13.62 -18.64
N ALA A 78 -4.35 12.89 -18.56
CA ALA A 78 -3.31 13.09 -17.55
C ALA A 78 -2.17 14.01 -18.01
N GLY A 79 -2.06 14.26 -19.32
CA GLY A 79 -0.91 14.88 -19.97
C GLY A 79 0.06 13.85 -20.53
N MET A 80 0.95 14.31 -21.42
CA MET A 80 1.93 13.47 -22.12
C MET A 80 2.77 12.65 -21.13
N LEU A 81 2.84 11.34 -21.40
CA LEU A 81 3.57 10.38 -20.58
C LEU A 81 5.04 10.36 -21.00
N PRO A 82 5.96 10.16 -20.04
CA PRO A 82 7.33 9.79 -20.37
C PRO A 82 7.36 8.51 -21.24
N VAL A 83 8.30 8.45 -22.20
CA VAL A 83 8.41 7.32 -23.14
C VAL A 83 8.57 5.98 -22.42
N ASP A 84 9.37 5.94 -21.34
CA ASP A 84 9.54 4.75 -20.50
C ASP A 84 8.22 4.29 -19.89
N VAL A 85 7.41 5.23 -19.39
CA VAL A 85 6.08 4.94 -18.83
C VAL A 85 5.13 4.42 -19.91
N TYR A 86 5.06 5.08 -21.08
CA TYR A 86 4.17 4.64 -22.16
C TYR A 86 4.47 3.20 -22.62
N GLU A 87 5.76 2.87 -22.79
CA GLU A 87 6.19 1.51 -23.16
C GLU A 87 5.97 0.48 -22.04
N GLN A 88 6.06 0.89 -20.77
CA GLN A 88 5.67 0.03 -19.65
C GLN A 88 4.15 -0.22 -19.64
N LEU A 89 3.32 0.80 -19.91
CA LEU A 89 1.87 0.66 -19.96
C LEU A 89 1.41 -0.27 -21.10
N LYS A 90 2.03 -0.21 -22.27
CA LYS A 90 1.79 -1.15 -23.38
C LYS A 90 1.96 -2.62 -22.99
N LYS A 91 2.90 -2.93 -22.10
CA LYS A 91 3.13 -4.31 -21.61
C LYS A 91 2.06 -4.78 -20.62
N LEU A 92 1.29 -3.85 -20.05
CA LEU A 92 0.25 -4.13 -19.08
C LEU A 92 -1.16 -4.06 -19.68
N MET A 93 -1.38 -3.23 -20.70
CA MET A 93 -2.70 -2.87 -21.22
C MET A 93 -2.88 -3.24 -22.69
N PRO A 94 -4.05 -3.81 -23.10
CA PRO A 94 -5.19 -4.20 -22.25
C PRO A 94 -4.85 -5.30 -21.23
N GLY A 95 -5.53 -5.29 -20.08
CA GLY A 95 -5.34 -6.34 -19.07
C GLY A 95 -5.86 -6.03 -17.67
N LYS A 96 -5.56 -6.94 -16.74
CA LYS A 96 -6.03 -6.95 -15.35
C LYS A 96 -5.28 -5.97 -14.44
N PHE A 97 -5.00 -4.78 -14.92
CA PHE A 97 -4.24 -3.76 -14.21
C PHE A 97 -5.01 -2.46 -14.06
N THR A 98 -4.70 -1.73 -12.99
CA THR A 98 -5.09 -0.33 -12.83
C THR A 98 -3.83 0.45 -12.53
N VAL A 99 -3.54 1.48 -13.31
CA VAL A 99 -2.30 2.27 -13.18
C VAL A 99 -2.64 3.65 -12.66
N LEU A 100 -1.98 4.07 -11.58
CA LEU A 100 -2.14 5.41 -11.04
C LEU A 100 -1.14 6.33 -11.73
N ILE A 101 -1.65 7.32 -12.45
CA ILE A 101 -0.86 8.30 -13.19
C ILE A 101 -1.12 9.67 -12.59
N GLU A 102 -0.06 10.47 -12.51
CA GLU A 102 -0.17 11.87 -12.08
C GLU A 102 -0.81 12.71 -13.18
N GLN A 103 -1.86 13.44 -12.84
CA GLN A 103 -2.51 14.41 -13.68
C GLN A 103 -1.72 15.72 -13.68
N LYS A 104 -1.03 16.02 -14.78
CA LYS A 104 -0.20 17.22 -14.93
C LYS A 104 -0.96 18.42 -15.48
N SER A 105 -2.06 18.20 -16.18
CA SER A 105 -2.88 19.25 -16.79
C SER A 105 -4.32 19.19 -16.28
N LYS A 106 -5.05 20.32 -16.33
CA LYS A 106 -6.45 20.37 -15.87
C LYS A 106 -7.43 19.51 -16.69
N GLY A 107 -7.01 18.92 -17.81
CA GLY A 107 -7.69 17.84 -18.54
C GLY A 107 -9.20 18.01 -18.85
N ILE A 108 -9.80 16.96 -19.42
CA ILE A 108 -11.25 16.86 -19.72
C ILE A 108 -12.03 16.33 -18.51
N LEU A 109 -11.43 16.30 -17.32
CA LEU A 109 -12.07 15.83 -16.09
C LEU A 109 -12.45 17.00 -15.18
N PRO A 110 -13.63 17.63 -15.40
CA PRO A 110 -14.08 18.74 -14.58
C PRO A 110 -14.42 18.37 -13.12
N VAL A 111 -14.48 17.08 -12.75
CA VAL A 111 -15.37 16.66 -11.65
C VAL A 111 -14.73 16.47 -10.26
N PHE A 112 -13.41 16.41 -10.13
CA PHE A 112 -12.80 16.25 -8.80
C PHE A 112 -12.56 17.59 -8.07
N GLU A 113 -12.50 18.72 -8.80
CA GLU A 113 -12.31 20.06 -8.22
C GLU A 113 -13.60 20.64 -7.63
N GLU A 114 -14.75 20.46 -8.30
CA GLU A 114 -16.02 21.14 -7.93
C GLU A 114 -16.67 20.58 -6.64
N TYR A 115 -16.45 19.30 -6.31
CA TYR A 115 -17.10 18.62 -5.19
C TYR A 115 -16.18 18.40 -3.97
N GLY A 116 -14.98 19.01 -3.94
CA GLY A 116 -14.00 18.78 -2.87
C GLY A 116 -13.48 17.32 -2.82
N VAL A 117 -13.67 16.57 -3.91
CA VAL A 117 -13.28 15.16 -4.09
C VAL A 117 -11.79 15.13 -4.48
N ARG A 118 -10.95 15.82 -3.70
CA ARG A 118 -9.50 15.69 -3.78
C ARG A 118 -9.00 15.44 -2.36
N PRO A 119 -8.39 14.28 -2.06
CA PRO A 119 -7.50 14.23 -0.91
C PRO A 119 -6.45 15.32 -1.14
N ALA A 120 -6.29 16.22 -0.18
CA ALA A 120 -5.33 17.32 -0.22
C ALA A 120 -3.99 16.82 -0.81
N GLY A 121 -3.64 17.28 -2.01
CA GLY A 121 -2.32 17.07 -2.61
C GLY A 121 -2.08 15.81 -3.47
N LYS A 122 -3.07 14.96 -3.79
CA LYS A 122 -2.81 13.76 -4.64
C LYS A 122 -3.49 13.89 -6.02
N ASN A 123 -2.81 14.51 -6.98
CA ASN A 123 -3.22 14.61 -8.39
C ASN A 123 -3.12 13.26 -9.12
N LYS A 124 -3.60 12.15 -8.55
CA LYS A 124 -3.47 10.80 -9.14
C LYS A 124 -4.80 10.30 -9.68
N ILE A 125 -4.80 9.78 -10.90
CA ILE A 125 -5.95 9.14 -11.53
C ILE A 125 -5.61 7.68 -11.81
N GLY A 126 -6.50 6.77 -11.44
CA GLY A 126 -6.39 5.36 -11.82
C GLY A 126 -6.94 5.15 -13.23
N PHE A 127 -6.15 4.61 -14.14
CA PHE A 127 -6.59 4.25 -15.49
C PHE A 127 -6.63 2.74 -15.69
N ARG A 128 -7.51 2.29 -16.57
CA ARG A 128 -7.70 0.90 -16.93
C ARG A 128 -8.13 0.76 -18.39
N ILE A 129 -7.56 -0.23 -19.07
CA ILE A 129 -8.02 -0.73 -20.36
C ILE A 129 -8.28 -2.23 -20.15
N PRO A 130 -9.53 -2.66 -19.85
CA PRO A 130 -9.84 -4.07 -19.61
C PRO A 130 -9.65 -4.90 -20.88
N ASP A 131 -9.08 -6.11 -20.74
CA ASP A 131 -8.95 -7.07 -21.85
C ASP A 131 -10.27 -7.84 -22.07
N LEU A 132 -11.29 -7.13 -22.55
CA LEU A 132 -12.61 -7.68 -22.86
C LEU A 132 -13.25 -6.93 -24.03
N PRO A 133 -13.67 -7.60 -25.12
CA PRO A 133 -14.25 -6.96 -26.31
C PRO A 133 -15.46 -6.06 -26.01
N LEU A 134 -16.27 -6.42 -25.01
CA LEU A 134 -17.35 -5.55 -24.53
C LEU A 134 -16.85 -4.22 -23.98
N CYS A 135 -15.78 -4.24 -23.18
CA CYS A 135 -15.19 -3.01 -22.62
C CYS A 135 -14.55 -2.16 -23.72
N GLU A 136 -13.82 -2.79 -24.64
CA GLU A 136 -13.18 -2.13 -25.78
C GLU A 136 -14.21 -1.40 -26.65
N LYS A 137 -15.26 -2.11 -27.11
CA LYS A 137 -16.34 -1.55 -27.93
C LYS A 137 -17.12 -0.45 -27.20
N LEU A 138 -17.41 -0.66 -25.91
CA LEU A 138 -18.12 0.33 -25.10
C LEU A 138 -17.30 1.61 -24.91
N ALA A 139 -16.03 1.50 -24.54
CA ALA A 139 -15.15 2.65 -24.36
C ALA A 139 -14.94 3.41 -25.69
N GLY A 140 -14.70 2.68 -26.79
CA GLY A 140 -14.53 3.28 -28.11
C GLY A 140 -15.78 3.97 -28.63
N ALA A 141 -16.96 3.36 -28.48
CA ALA A 141 -18.22 3.95 -28.92
C ALA A 141 -18.67 5.14 -28.05
N PHE A 142 -18.34 5.13 -26.75
CA PHE A 142 -18.67 6.25 -25.86
C PHE A 142 -17.74 7.46 -26.12
N GLY A 143 -16.45 7.22 -26.33
CA GLY A 143 -15.46 8.25 -26.70
C GLY A 143 -15.04 9.17 -25.55
N LEU A 144 -15.44 8.87 -24.32
CA LEU A 144 -15.13 9.61 -23.10
C LEU A 144 -14.76 8.61 -21.98
N PRO A 145 -14.06 9.04 -20.90
CA PRO A 145 -13.73 8.15 -19.80
C PRO A 145 -14.98 7.69 -19.05
N ILE A 146 -15.06 6.38 -18.77
CA ILE A 146 -16.13 5.75 -17.99
C ILE A 146 -15.58 5.39 -16.62
N SER A 147 -16.28 5.66 -15.52
CA SER A 147 -15.82 5.15 -14.22
C SER A 147 -15.78 3.61 -14.20
N THR A 148 -14.76 3.01 -13.60
CA THR A 148 -14.64 1.54 -13.51
C THR A 148 -14.24 1.11 -12.10
N THR A 149 -15.02 1.57 -11.12
CA THR A 149 -14.94 1.02 -9.77
C THR A 149 -15.71 -0.30 -9.72
N SER A 150 -15.23 -1.28 -8.95
CA SER A 150 -15.94 -2.55 -8.77
C SER A 150 -17.36 -2.31 -8.24
N ALA A 151 -18.32 -3.10 -8.70
CA ALA A 151 -19.72 -2.99 -8.28
C ALA A 151 -19.94 -3.56 -6.87
N ASN A 152 -19.32 -2.96 -5.85
CA ASN A 152 -19.48 -3.27 -4.42
C ASN A 152 -19.48 -1.98 -3.60
N ILE A 153 -20.20 -1.92 -2.46
CA ILE A 153 -20.00 -0.83 -1.49
C ILE A 153 -18.54 -0.86 -1.00
N SER A 154 -17.96 0.33 -0.78
CA SER A 154 -16.59 0.44 -0.26
C SER A 154 -16.44 -0.37 1.04
N GLY A 155 -15.46 -1.29 1.09
CA GLY A 155 -15.23 -2.14 2.26
C GLY A 155 -16.12 -3.39 2.40
N LYS A 156 -17.16 -3.56 1.56
CA LYS A 156 -17.93 -4.81 1.47
C LYS A 156 -17.35 -5.67 0.34
N GLY A 157 -17.26 -6.99 0.52
CA GLY A 157 -16.60 -7.92 -0.40
C GLY A 157 -17.05 -7.81 -1.87
N ASN A 158 -16.27 -8.38 -2.79
CA ASN A 158 -16.53 -8.28 -4.23
C ASN A 158 -17.83 -9.00 -4.61
N LEU A 159 -18.80 -8.29 -5.20
CA LEU A 159 -19.98 -8.90 -5.82
C LEU A 159 -19.57 -9.54 -7.16
N ARG A 160 -19.88 -10.82 -7.35
CA ARG A 160 -19.46 -11.61 -8.53
C ARG A 160 -20.61 -12.04 -9.42
N SER A 161 -21.85 -11.96 -8.93
CA SER A 161 -23.05 -12.25 -9.69
C SER A 161 -23.87 -10.99 -9.90
N VAL A 162 -24.53 -10.90 -11.04
CA VAL A 162 -25.46 -9.80 -11.36
C VAL A 162 -26.65 -9.79 -10.40
N ILE A 163 -27.06 -10.96 -9.91
CA ILE A 163 -28.14 -11.09 -8.92
C ILE A 163 -27.79 -10.34 -7.63
N ASP A 164 -26.56 -10.54 -7.12
CA ASP A 164 -26.10 -9.84 -5.93
C ASP A 164 -26.04 -8.32 -6.17
N ILE A 165 -25.58 -7.90 -7.36
CA ILE A 165 -25.50 -6.49 -7.74
C ILE A 165 -26.90 -5.86 -7.79
N ILE A 166 -27.87 -6.53 -8.40
CA ILE A 166 -29.27 -6.08 -8.45
C ILE A 166 -29.85 -5.98 -7.04
N ALA A 167 -29.69 -7.01 -6.22
CA ALA A 167 -30.18 -7.02 -4.85
C ALA A 167 -29.57 -5.87 -4.02
N HIS A 168 -28.35 -5.45 -4.35
CA HIS A 168 -27.62 -4.45 -3.60
C HIS A 168 -27.88 -3.00 -4.06
N PHE A 169 -27.93 -2.76 -5.37
CA PHE A 169 -28.05 -1.41 -5.94
C PHE A 169 -29.47 -1.09 -6.41
N GLY A 170 -30.28 -2.11 -6.71
CA GLY A 170 -31.71 -1.97 -7.00
C GLY A 170 -32.05 -0.93 -8.07
N ASP A 171 -32.91 0.01 -7.68
CA ASP A 171 -33.44 1.11 -8.49
C ASP A 171 -32.41 2.19 -8.85
N LYS A 172 -31.22 2.16 -8.25
CA LYS A 172 -30.13 3.12 -8.52
C LYS A 172 -29.42 2.86 -9.86
N LEU A 173 -29.70 1.73 -10.52
CA LEU A 173 -29.10 1.34 -11.79
C LEU A 173 -30.04 1.63 -12.96
N ASP A 174 -29.50 2.26 -14.01
CA ASP A 174 -30.26 2.56 -15.22
C ASP A 174 -30.20 1.40 -16.22
N LEU A 175 -29.05 0.71 -16.29
CA LEU A 175 -28.80 -0.41 -17.19
C LEU A 175 -27.88 -1.46 -16.57
N ILE A 176 -28.21 -2.73 -16.82
CA ILE A 176 -27.36 -3.88 -16.50
C ILE A 176 -27.05 -4.65 -17.78
N ILE A 177 -25.76 -4.89 -17.99
CA ILE A 177 -25.26 -5.79 -19.02
C ILE A 177 -24.70 -7.01 -18.30
N ASP A 178 -25.41 -8.12 -18.37
CA ASP A 178 -25.06 -9.40 -17.77
C ASP A 178 -24.26 -10.24 -18.76
N GLY A 179 -22.95 -10.36 -18.52
CA GLY A 179 -22.04 -11.23 -19.27
C GLY A 179 -21.79 -12.58 -18.60
N GLY A 180 -22.61 -12.96 -17.60
CA GLY A 180 -22.42 -14.16 -16.79
C GLY A 180 -21.42 -13.98 -15.66
N ALA A 181 -20.96 -15.10 -15.09
CA ALA A 181 -20.07 -15.11 -13.95
C ALA A 181 -18.63 -14.73 -14.34
N VAL A 182 -18.05 -13.80 -13.59
CA VAL A 182 -16.64 -13.42 -13.75
C VAL A 182 -15.73 -14.38 -12.98
N LYS A 183 -14.61 -14.79 -13.60
CA LYS A 183 -13.62 -15.71 -12.99
C LYS A 183 -12.71 -15.04 -11.96
N SER A 184 -12.60 -13.71 -12.01
CA SER A 184 -11.71 -12.94 -11.14
C SER A 184 -12.12 -12.99 -9.68
N VAL A 185 -11.13 -13.10 -8.80
CA VAL A 185 -11.34 -13.21 -7.35
C VAL A 185 -10.96 -11.90 -6.66
N LYS A 186 -9.79 -11.36 -6.99
CA LYS A 186 -9.16 -10.22 -6.30
C LYS A 186 -9.33 -8.90 -7.05
N GLY A 187 -9.70 -8.95 -8.33
CA GLY A 187 -9.79 -7.77 -9.20
C GLY A 187 -8.45 -7.41 -9.85
N SER A 188 -8.33 -6.19 -10.35
CA SER A 188 -7.10 -5.71 -11.00
C SER A 188 -5.97 -5.43 -10.01
N THR A 189 -4.73 -5.65 -10.46
CA THR A 189 -3.53 -5.24 -9.71
C THR A 189 -3.31 -3.74 -9.90
N ILE A 190 -3.18 -3.01 -8.79
CA ILE A 190 -3.05 -1.55 -8.78
C ILE A 190 -1.58 -1.18 -8.64
N ILE A 191 -1.04 -0.45 -9.62
CA ILE A 191 0.36 -0.04 -9.69
C ILE A 191 0.43 1.49 -9.71
N ASP A 192 1.22 2.08 -8.82
CA ASP A 192 1.48 3.51 -8.76
C ASP A 192 2.68 3.89 -9.62
N PHE A 193 2.41 4.57 -10.74
CA PHE A 193 3.41 5.05 -11.69
C PHE A 193 3.92 6.46 -11.34
N THR A 194 3.42 7.09 -10.27
CA THR A 194 3.93 8.37 -9.80
C THR A 194 5.10 8.22 -8.83
N LYS A 195 5.55 6.99 -8.58
CA LYS A 195 6.62 6.67 -7.63
C LYS A 195 7.76 5.99 -8.38
N LYS A 196 9.00 6.29 -7.97
CA LYS A 196 10.20 5.57 -8.40
C LYS A 196 10.90 5.02 -7.14
N PRO A 197 11.13 3.69 -7.02
CA PRO A 197 10.62 2.63 -7.90
C PRO A 197 9.07 2.55 -7.90
N LEU A 198 8.49 1.86 -8.88
CA LEU A 198 7.03 1.67 -8.96
C LEU A 198 6.51 0.91 -7.73
N LEU A 199 5.32 1.28 -7.25
CA LEU A 199 4.69 0.62 -6.11
C LEU A 199 3.44 -0.16 -6.51
N VAL A 200 3.38 -1.45 -6.18
CA VAL A 200 2.12 -2.21 -6.19
C VAL A 200 1.33 -1.82 -4.95
N VAL A 201 0.31 -0.97 -5.14
CA VAL A 201 -0.59 -0.48 -4.09
C VAL A 201 -1.49 -1.60 -3.58
N ARG A 202 -1.92 -2.48 -4.50
CA ARG A 202 -2.78 -3.62 -4.20
C ARG A 202 -2.54 -4.73 -5.21
N GLU A 203 -2.23 -5.92 -4.72
CA GLU A 203 -2.21 -7.12 -5.57
C GLU A 203 -3.63 -7.58 -5.88
N GLY A 204 -3.93 -7.69 -7.18
CA GLY A 204 -5.14 -8.28 -7.71
C GLY A 204 -4.92 -9.73 -8.09
N ASP A 205 -5.55 -10.16 -9.19
CA ASP A 205 -5.35 -11.49 -9.75
C ASP A 205 -3.92 -11.70 -10.28
N VAL A 206 -3.21 -10.62 -10.61
CA VAL A 206 -1.81 -10.67 -11.09
C VAL A 206 -0.86 -10.35 -9.92
N PRO A 207 -0.04 -11.31 -9.45
CA PRO A 207 0.87 -11.08 -8.32
C PRO A 207 2.01 -10.11 -8.70
N ILE A 208 2.60 -9.44 -7.70
CA ILE A 208 3.73 -8.52 -7.91
C ILE A 208 4.91 -9.18 -8.65
N LYS A 209 5.14 -10.47 -8.43
CA LYS A 209 6.19 -11.24 -9.11
C LYS A 209 6.02 -11.17 -10.63
N GLU A 210 4.81 -11.41 -11.12
CA GLU A 210 4.51 -11.36 -12.55
C GLU A 210 4.59 -9.91 -13.08
N VAL A 211 4.23 -8.91 -12.27
CA VAL A 211 4.41 -7.49 -12.63
C VAL A 211 5.90 -7.17 -12.88
N LYS A 212 6.79 -7.62 -11.98
CA LYS A 212 8.25 -7.45 -12.13
C LYS A 212 8.77 -8.09 -13.40
N GLU A 213 8.31 -9.31 -13.70
CA GLU A 213 8.71 -10.07 -14.88
C GLU A 213 8.22 -9.38 -16.17
N ARG A 214 6.94 -8.98 -16.24
CA ARG A 214 6.36 -8.28 -17.41
C ARG A 214 7.04 -6.94 -17.69
N LEU A 215 7.37 -6.18 -16.65
CA LEU A 215 8.02 -4.88 -16.80
C LEU A 215 9.55 -4.98 -16.89
N ASN A 216 10.12 -6.16 -16.64
CA ASN A 216 11.56 -6.38 -16.50
C ASN A 216 12.20 -5.41 -15.48
N ASP A 217 11.54 -5.22 -14.33
CA ASP A 217 11.97 -4.29 -13.29
C ASP A 217 11.93 -4.98 -11.91
N PRO A 218 13.07 -5.44 -11.38
CA PRO A 218 13.13 -6.07 -10.06
C PRO A 218 12.93 -5.07 -8.91
N SER A 219 13.08 -3.77 -9.17
CA SER A 219 13.01 -2.70 -8.16
C SER A 219 11.59 -2.40 -7.69
N ILE A 220 10.56 -2.86 -8.42
CA ILE A 220 9.15 -2.69 -8.04
C ILE A 220 8.90 -3.27 -6.66
N ARG A 221 8.19 -2.54 -5.80
CA ARG A 221 7.93 -2.94 -4.40
C ARG A 221 6.45 -2.91 -4.11
N LYS A 222 6.04 -3.64 -3.09
CA LYS A 222 4.69 -3.51 -2.55
C LYS A 222 4.61 -2.24 -1.72
N LYS A 223 3.51 -1.49 -1.84
CA LYS A 223 3.24 -0.37 -0.94
C LYS A 223 3.15 -0.89 0.50
N LYS A 224 3.94 -0.29 1.40
CA LYS A 224 3.87 -0.58 2.83
C LYS A 224 2.79 0.27 3.50
N THR A 225 2.23 -0.27 4.58
CA THR A 225 1.23 0.41 5.44
C THR A 225 1.76 0.63 6.85
N ARG A 226 2.98 0.17 7.10
CA ARG A 226 3.63 0.06 8.40
C ARG A 226 5.12 0.34 8.22
N PHE A 227 5.72 1.04 9.16
CA PHE A 227 7.14 1.36 9.21
C PHE A 227 7.84 0.38 10.15
N ASP A 228 8.77 -0.42 9.65
CA ASP A 228 9.40 -1.51 10.37
C ASP A 228 10.73 -1.09 11.00
N VAL A 229 10.77 -1.05 12.33
CA VAL A 229 11.98 -0.82 13.13
C VAL A 229 12.52 -2.16 13.62
N LEU A 230 13.77 -2.48 13.29
CA LEU A 230 14.41 -3.71 13.73
C LEU A 230 15.58 -3.43 14.69
N PHE A 231 15.47 -3.84 15.94
CA PHE A 231 16.59 -3.81 16.89
C PHE A 231 17.46 -5.07 16.79
N VAL A 232 18.77 -4.91 16.66
CA VAL A 232 19.70 -6.03 16.55
C VAL A 232 20.71 -6.04 17.70
N CYS A 233 20.81 -7.19 18.39
CA CYS A 233 21.90 -7.46 19.34
C CYS A 233 22.56 -8.82 19.06
N SER A 234 23.34 -9.38 20.00
CA SER A 234 24.00 -10.67 19.80
C SER A 234 22.99 -11.85 19.84
N GLY A 235 22.41 -12.13 21.01
CA GLY A 235 21.57 -13.34 21.21
C GLY A 235 20.06 -13.12 21.15
N ASN A 236 19.57 -11.87 21.05
CA ASN A 236 18.14 -11.55 21.13
C ASN A 236 17.43 -12.08 22.38
N ILE A 237 18.08 -11.96 23.54
CA ILE A 237 17.52 -12.33 24.86
C ILE A 237 17.62 -11.20 25.90
N ASN A 238 18.44 -10.18 25.63
CA ASN A 238 18.73 -9.05 26.53
C ASN A 238 18.43 -7.71 25.84
N ARG A 239 19.48 -7.05 25.34
CA ARG A 239 19.47 -5.66 24.86
C ARG A 239 18.38 -5.38 23.80
N SER A 240 18.30 -6.17 22.73
CA SER A 240 17.30 -5.91 21.67
C SER A 240 15.85 -6.21 22.10
N VAL A 241 15.66 -7.08 23.09
CA VAL A 241 14.34 -7.36 23.68
C VAL A 241 13.88 -6.19 24.55
N MET A 242 14.80 -5.64 25.37
CA MET A 242 14.54 -4.42 26.14
C MET A 242 14.19 -3.27 25.19
N ALA A 243 14.97 -3.08 24.12
CA ALA A 243 14.75 -2.01 23.15
C ALA A 243 13.39 -2.12 22.44
N GLU A 244 13.02 -3.31 21.98
CA GLU A 244 11.71 -3.58 21.38
C GLU A 244 10.57 -3.25 22.36
N GLY A 245 10.65 -3.77 23.59
CA GLY A 245 9.64 -3.53 24.62
C GLY A 245 9.52 -2.04 25.00
N ILE A 246 10.65 -1.35 25.15
CA ILE A 246 10.69 0.09 25.46
C ILE A 246 10.01 0.91 24.35
N LEU A 247 10.37 0.68 23.09
CA LEU A 247 9.81 1.45 21.99
C LEU A 247 8.30 1.15 21.84
N LYS A 248 7.88 -0.12 21.92
CA LYS A 248 6.46 -0.49 21.92
C LYS A 248 5.68 0.23 23.04
N ALA A 249 6.21 0.22 24.27
CA ALA A 249 5.58 0.89 25.41
C ALA A 249 5.47 2.41 25.22
N MET A 250 6.47 3.05 24.61
CA MET A 250 6.41 4.48 24.28
C MET A 250 5.38 4.77 23.19
N LEU A 251 5.31 3.94 22.15
CA LEU A 251 4.40 4.12 21.01
C LEU A 251 2.95 3.86 21.37
N ALA A 252 2.65 2.97 22.32
CA ALA A 252 1.29 2.60 22.73
C ALA A 252 0.41 3.81 23.14
N ARG A 253 1.02 4.92 23.54
CA ARG A 253 0.36 6.18 23.93
C ARG A 253 0.34 7.23 22.83
N THR A 254 0.65 6.85 21.59
CA THR A 254 0.76 7.76 20.44
C THR A 254 -0.11 7.27 19.29
N ARG A 255 -0.47 8.20 18.40
CA ARG A 255 -1.13 7.90 17.12
C ARG A 255 -0.28 7.03 16.16
N TYR A 256 1.01 6.85 16.45
CA TYR A 256 1.92 6.05 15.63
C TYR A 256 1.91 4.55 15.99
N LYS A 257 1.19 4.13 17.04
CA LYS A 257 1.16 2.73 17.51
C LYS A 257 0.79 1.74 16.41
N ASP A 258 -0.10 2.17 15.51
CA ASP A 258 -0.57 1.33 14.42
C ASP A 258 0.33 1.48 13.20
N ILE A 259 1.11 2.55 13.06
CA ILE A 259 2.00 2.74 11.91
C ILE A 259 3.35 2.08 12.12
N ILE A 260 3.96 2.20 13.30
CA ILE A 260 5.32 1.72 13.55
C ILE A 260 5.27 0.29 14.10
N GLN A 261 5.83 -0.66 13.37
CA GLN A 261 6.08 -2.00 13.84
C GLN A 261 7.49 -2.11 14.39
N VAL A 262 7.63 -2.75 15.55
CA VAL A 262 8.91 -2.90 16.22
C VAL A 262 9.22 -4.37 16.38
N HIS A 263 10.41 -4.76 15.93
CA HIS A 263 10.92 -6.11 15.95
C HIS A 263 12.30 -6.15 16.59
N SER A 264 12.75 -7.34 16.96
CA SER A 264 14.11 -7.57 17.42
C SER A 264 14.69 -8.90 16.94
N ALA A 265 15.99 -8.93 16.70
CA ALA A 265 16.73 -10.12 16.27
C ALA A 265 18.16 -10.16 16.84
N GLY A 266 18.81 -11.31 16.64
CA GLY A 266 20.16 -11.61 17.12
C GLY A 266 21.11 -11.95 15.98
N THR A 267 22.34 -11.43 16.00
CA THR A 267 23.40 -11.82 15.04
C THR A 267 23.90 -13.23 15.26
N LEU A 268 23.80 -13.76 16.47
CA LEU A 268 24.09 -15.16 16.81
C LEU A 268 22.82 -16.00 16.67
N TYR A 269 23.00 -17.24 16.26
CA TYR A 269 21.91 -18.21 16.31
C TYR A 269 21.77 -18.73 17.74
N LEU A 270 20.60 -18.53 18.34
CA LEU A 270 20.16 -19.23 19.54
C LEU A 270 18.85 -19.95 19.23
N PRO A 271 18.64 -21.19 19.73
CA PRO A 271 17.33 -21.84 19.67
C PRO A 271 16.26 -20.91 20.26
N PRO A 272 15.00 -20.94 19.77
CA PRO A 272 13.92 -20.08 20.28
C PRO A 272 13.78 -20.17 21.80
N SER A 273 14.29 -19.16 22.50
CA SER A 273 14.41 -19.10 23.95
C SER A 273 13.69 -17.87 24.49
N PRO A 274 13.12 -17.91 25.70
CA PRO A 274 12.55 -16.72 26.31
C PRO A 274 13.63 -15.65 26.52
N ALA A 275 13.22 -14.41 26.74
CA ALA A 275 14.13 -13.37 27.22
C ALA A 275 14.79 -13.83 28.54
N HIS A 276 16.04 -13.40 28.78
CA HIS A 276 16.78 -13.75 30.00
C HIS A 276 15.96 -13.36 31.25
N GLU A 277 16.09 -14.11 32.33
CA GLU A 277 15.28 -13.90 33.53
C GLU A 277 15.39 -12.48 34.10
N TYR A 278 16.60 -11.94 34.19
CA TYR A 278 16.82 -10.56 34.63
C TYR A 278 16.29 -9.54 33.63
N THR A 279 16.32 -9.83 32.34
CA THR A 279 15.68 -8.97 31.32
C THR A 279 14.17 -8.92 31.53
N ARG A 280 13.52 -10.07 31.74
CA ARG A 280 12.07 -10.10 32.05
C ARG A 280 11.76 -9.30 33.31
N LYS A 281 12.51 -9.56 34.39
CA LYS A 281 12.31 -8.90 35.69
C LYS A 281 12.47 -7.37 35.60
N VAL A 282 13.50 -6.89 34.92
CA VAL A 282 13.72 -5.44 34.72
C VAL A 282 12.66 -4.81 33.80
N CYS A 283 12.19 -5.52 32.77
CA CYS A 283 11.08 -5.06 31.95
C CYS A 283 9.76 -5.00 32.75
N ASP A 284 9.47 -6.02 33.57
CA ASP A 284 8.29 -6.08 34.45
C ASP A 284 8.31 -4.95 35.50
N GLU A 285 9.47 -4.67 36.12
CA GLU A 285 9.69 -3.51 37.01
C GLU A 285 9.32 -2.17 36.35
N ASN A 286 9.31 -2.11 35.01
CA ASN A 286 8.97 -0.93 34.21
C ASN A 286 7.61 -1.04 33.50
N ASN A 287 6.77 -2.03 33.85
CA ASN A 287 5.48 -2.31 33.23
C ASN A 287 5.57 -2.60 31.72
N ILE A 288 6.63 -3.30 31.30
CA ILE A 288 6.85 -3.73 29.92
C ILE A 288 6.81 -5.26 29.88
N SER A 289 5.77 -5.84 29.28
CA SER A 289 5.70 -7.29 29.12
C SER A 289 6.56 -7.75 27.95
N VAL A 290 7.43 -8.74 28.21
CA VAL A 290 8.23 -9.44 27.21
C VAL A 290 8.09 -10.97 27.31
N ASN A 291 7.02 -11.46 27.96
CA ASN A 291 6.83 -12.88 28.29
C ASN A 291 6.58 -13.77 27.06
N GLU A 292 5.96 -13.20 26.03
CA GLU A 292 5.72 -13.87 24.75
C GLU A 292 6.96 -13.88 23.84
N HIS A 293 8.00 -13.14 24.19
CA HIS A 293 9.22 -13.06 23.39
C HIS A 293 9.89 -14.43 23.24
N ARG A 294 10.35 -14.72 22.03
CA ARG A 294 11.27 -15.82 21.75
C ARG A 294 12.42 -15.29 20.91
N SER A 295 13.64 -15.69 21.23
CA SER A 295 14.84 -15.28 20.49
C SER A 295 14.74 -15.68 19.03
N ARG A 296 15.10 -14.74 18.15
CA ARG A 296 15.09 -14.89 16.69
C ARG A 296 16.47 -14.59 16.14
N HIS A 297 16.95 -15.42 15.23
CA HIS A 297 18.14 -15.14 14.45
C HIS A 297 17.83 -14.10 13.36
N LEU A 298 18.76 -13.17 13.12
CA LEU A 298 18.66 -12.20 12.06
C LEU A 298 18.71 -12.90 10.69
N THR A 299 17.65 -12.74 9.91
CA THR A 299 17.54 -13.28 8.55
C THR A 299 17.64 -12.18 7.51
N GLN A 300 17.96 -12.55 6.26
CA GLN A 300 17.92 -11.62 5.13
C GLN A 300 16.54 -10.97 4.98
N HIS A 301 15.46 -11.74 5.12
CA HIS A 301 14.10 -11.20 5.02
C HIS A 301 13.81 -10.12 6.07
N MET A 302 14.27 -10.29 7.32
CA MET A 302 14.12 -9.25 8.35
C MET A 302 14.89 -7.97 7.99
N VAL A 303 16.10 -8.12 7.43
CA VAL A 303 16.92 -7.00 6.97
C VAL A 303 16.25 -6.31 5.78
N GLU A 304 15.72 -7.06 4.81
CA GLU A 304 14.99 -6.54 3.65
C GLU A 304 13.76 -5.74 4.05
N GLU A 305 12.94 -6.29 4.94
CA GLU A 305 11.66 -5.68 5.37
C GLU A 305 11.85 -4.49 6.30
N ALA A 306 12.92 -4.41 7.09
CA ALA A 306 13.13 -3.26 7.98
C ALA A 306 13.27 -1.94 7.19
N ASP A 307 12.59 -0.89 7.63
CA ASP A 307 12.82 0.47 7.11
C ASP A 307 14.03 1.12 7.81
N VAL A 308 14.26 0.78 9.09
CA VAL A 308 15.47 1.13 9.83
C VAL A 308 15.93 -0.03 10.71
N ILE A 309 17.24 -0.28 10.74
CA ILE A 309 17.87 -1.32 11.55
C ILE A 309 18.75 -0.66 12.60
N ILE A 310 18.38 -0.78 13.87
CA ILE A 310 19.07 -0.16 14.99
C ILE A 310 19.93 -1.21 15.70
N ALA A 311 21.23 -1.19 15.40
CA ALA A 311 22.23 -1.99 16.07
C ALA A 311 22.50 -1.47 17.49
N LEU A 312 22.69 -2.38 18.44
CA LEU A 312 22.97 -2.01 19.83
C LEU A 312 24.47 -1.98 20.17
N ALA A 313 25.32 -2.49 19.28
CA ALA A 313 26.77 -2.38 19.39
C ALA A 313 27.45 -2.33 18.01
N MET A 314 28.70 -1.84 17.99
CA MET A 314 29.49 -1.66 16.76
C MET A 314 29.67 -2.96 15.97
N ASP A 315 29.89 -4.08 16.66
CA ASP A 315 30.03 -5.41 16.08
C ASP A 315 28.73 -5.88 15.40
N HIS A 316 27.55 -5.49 15.93
CA HIS A 316 26.27 -5.78 15.28
C HIS A 316 26.10 -4.99 13.99
N LYS A 317 26.41 -3.68 14.02
CA LYS A 317 26.38 -2.84 12.80
C LYS A 317 27.33 -3.37 11.75
N TYR A 318 28.58 -3.63 12.13
CA TYR A 318 29.60 -4.19 11.24
C TYR A 318 29.19 -5.56 10.67
N PHE A 319 28.59 -6.43 11.49
CA PHE A 319 28.08 -7.72 11.03
C PHE A 319 27.03 -7.56 9.93
N ILE A 320 26.05 -6.67 10.13
CA ILE A 320 24.97 -6.45 9.17
C ILE A 320 25.52 -5.84 7.88
N GLU A 321 26.33 -4.78 7.96
CA GLU A 321 26.91 -4.11 6.79
C GLU A 321 27.81 -5.03 5.97
N LYS A 322 28.56 -5.92 6.64
CA LYS A 322 29.42 -6.89 5.94
C LYS A 322 28.61 -8.01 5.29
N LYS A 323 27.56 -8.49 5.96
CA LYS A 323 26.76 -9.63 5.48
C LYS A 323 25.70 -9.21 4.45
N TYR A 324 25.21 -7.98 4.55
CA TYR A 324 24.11 -7.42 3.75
C TYR A 324 24.46 -5.99 3.28
N PRO A 325 25.50 -5.82 2.45
CA PRO A 325 26.02 -4.52 2.07
C PRO A 325 25.01 -3.61 1.36
N GLU A 326 24.06 -4.21 0.62
CA GLU A 326 22.99 -3.49 -0.08
C GLU A 326 21.99 -2.78 0.86
N PHE A 327 22.03 -3.09 2.16
CA PHE A 327 21.17 -2.50 3.18
C PHE A 327 21.93 -1.64 4.19
N ALA A 328 23.22 -1.39 3.97
CA ALA A 328 24.08 -0.65 4.92
C ALA A 328 23.54 0.74 5.28
N GLU A 329 22.91 1.43 4.31
CA GLU A 329 22.39 2.80 4.48
C GLU A 329 21.31 2.92 5.55
N LYS A 330 20.51 1.85 5.76
CA LYS A 330 19.46 1.82 6.79
C LYS A 330 19.91 1.22 8.12
N VAL A 331 21.19 0.87 8.26
CA VAL A 331 21.74 0.37 9.53
C VAL A 331 22.31 1.53 10.32
N VAL A 332 21.81 1.73 11.54
CA VAL A 332 22.26 2.79 12.44
C VAL A 332 22.67 2.19 13.79
N LEU A 333 23.54 2.88 14.51
CA LEU A 333 23.95 2.47 15.86
C LEU A 333 23.19 3.31 16.89
N LEU A 334 22.48 2.67 17.82
CA LEU A 334 21.56 3.33 18.75
C LEU A 334 22.16 4.60 19.37
N LYS A 335 23.35 4.50 19.98
CA LYS A 335 24.00 5.63 20.66
C LYS A 335 24.51 6.71 19.69
N GLN A 336 24.92 6.33 18.48
CA GLN A 336 25.56 7.25 17.53
C GLN A 336 24.57 7.93 16.58
N TRP A 337 23.38 7.36 16.35
CA TRP A 337 22.40 7.86 15.38
C TRP A 337 21.94 9.27 15.74
N HIS A 338 22.05 10.20 14.77
CA HIS A 338 21.83 11.65 14.93
C HIS A 338 22.64 12.33 16.05
N HIS A 339 23.73 11.71 16.53
CA HIS A 339 24.63 12.34 17.49
C HIS A 339 25.68 13.20 16.79
N ARG A 340 25.76 14.50 17.13
CA ARG A 340 26.65 15.47 16.46
C ARG A 340 28.15 15.19 16.66
N LYS A 341 28.52 14.64 17.83
CA LYS A 341 29.90 14.27 18.18
C LYS A 341 30.09 12.76 18.06
N LYS A 342 31.31 12.31 17.75
CA LYS A 342 31.66 10.89 17.84
C LYS A 342 31.62 10.45 19.30
N ILE A 343 30.93 9.35 19.61
CA ILE A 343 30.91 8.77 20.95
C ILE A 343 32.07 7.77 21.07
N PRO A 344 32.95 7.87 22.08
CA PRO A 344 34.08 6.97 22.23
C PRO A 344 33.69 5.50 22.44
N LEU A 345 32.62 5.25 23.21
CA LEU A 345 32.05 3.92 23.47
C LEU A 345 30.59 3.88 22.98
N PRO A 346 30.36 3.77 21.66
CA PRO A 346 29.03 3.91 21.09
C PRO A 346 28.22 2.60 21.12
N SER A 347 28.75 1.55 21.76
CA SER A 347 28.02 0.32 22.04
C SER A 347 27.25 0.42 23.36
N VAL A 348 26.06 -0.16 23.40
CA VAL A 348 25.34 -0.48 24.64
C VAL A 348 26.00 -1.69 25.27
N ALA A 349 26.36 -1.58 26.55
CA ALA A 349 27.06 -2.65 27.26
C ALA A 349 26.23 -3.94 27.29
N ASP A 350 26.88 -5.10 27.12
CA ASP A 350 26.18 -6.39 27.19
C ASP A 350 26.04 -6.84 28.65
N PRO A 351 24.81 -6.99 29.18
CA PRO A 351 24.63 -7.37 30.57
C PRO A 351 24.79 -8.87 30.84
N MET A 352 24.99 -9.68 29.80
CA MET A 352 25.10 -11.13 29.95
C MET A 352 26.23 -11.52 30.92
N GLY A 353 25.89 -12.32 31.93
CA GLY A 353 26.82 -12.81 32.95
C GLY A 353 27.05 -11.87 34.13
N TYR A 354 26.37 -10.72 34.19
CA TYR A 354 26.42 -9.78 35.31
C TYR A 354 25.19 -9.88 36.22
N GLU A 355 25.26 -9.24 37.39
CA GLU A 355 24.16 -9.13 38.34
C GLU A 355 23.01 -8.24 37.82
N ILE A 356 21.83 -8.40 38.40
CA ILE A 356 20.60 -7.73 37.97
C ILE A 356 20.70 -6.19 37.91
N ASP A 357 21.52 -5.58 38.77
CA ASP A 357 21.72 -4.13 38.74
C ASP A 357 22.34 -3.64 37.43
N PHE A 358 23.23 -4.42 36.83
CA PHE A 358 23.81 -4.11 35.53
C PHE A 358 22.77 -4.23 34.39
N TYR A 359 21.79 -5.14 34.52
CA TYR A 359 20.64 -5.19 33.62
C TYR A 359 19.75 -3.95 33.75
N ARG A 360 19.54 -3.45 34.97
CA ARG A 360 18.80 -2.19 35.21
C ARG A 360 19.51 -0.99 34.60
N GLU A 361 20.83 -0.91 34.74
CA GLU A 361 21.64 0.13 34.10
C GLU A 361 21.55 0.07 32.57
N THR A 362 21.72 -1.11 32.00
CA THR A 362 21.55 -1.35 30.56
C THR A 362 20.16 -0.93 30.07
N PHE A 363 19.11 -1.28 30.80
CA PHE A 363 17.74 -0.87 30.48
C PHE A 363 17.57 0.65 30.49
N ARG A 364 18.11 1.33 31.50
CA ARG A 364 18.08 2.81 31.60
C ARG A 364 18.84 3.45 30.44
N GLU A 365 20.02 2.92 30.09
CA GLU A 365 20.80 3.37 28.94
C GLU A 365 19.97 3.27 27.65
N ILE A 366 19.45 2.08 27.32
CA ILE A 366 18.63 1.86 26.12
C ILE A 366 17.41 2.79 26.11
N ARG A 367 16.73 2.94 27.26
CA ARG A 367 15.54 3.80 27.38
C ARG A 367 15.87 5.26 27.10
N ASN A 368 16.99 5.76 27.61
CA ASN A 368 17.41 7.14 27.40
C ASN A 368 17.79 7.39 25.95
N GLU A 369 18.48 6.44 25.31
CA GLU A 369 18.85 6.53 23.90
C GLU A 369 17.62 6.45 22.97
N ILE A 370 16.65 5.58 23.25
CA ILE A 370 15.39 5.51 22.49
C ILE A 370 14.62 6.83 22.61
N LYS A 371 14.55 7.42 23.81
CA LYS A 371 13.94 8.76 23.99
C LYS A 371 14.65 9.82 23.16
N ARG A 372 15.99 9.78 23.12
CA ARG A 372 16.81 10.74 22.39
C ARG A 372 16.58 10.66 20.88
N ILE A 373 16.51 9.44 20.31
CA ILE A 373 16.33 9.25 18.86
C ILE A 373 14.89 9.44 18.40
N MET A 374 13.91 9.40 19.31
CA MET A 374 12.48 9.42 18.99
C MET A 374 12.08 10.54 18.00
N PRO A 375 12.50 11.81 18.16
CA PRO A 375 12.14 12.87 17.20
C PRO A 375 12.62 12.59 15.77
N TYR A 376 13.79 11.95 15.62
CA TYR A 376 14.37 11.61 14.33
C TYR A 376 13.68 10.39 13.70
N LEU A 377 13.41 9.37 14.51
CA LEU A 377 12.60 8.22 14.07
C LEU A 377 11.23 8.69 13.58
N LEU A 378 10.57 9.60 14.30
CA LEU A 378 9.28 10.14 13.87
C LEU A 378 9.37 11.02 12.61
N ALA A 379 10.52 11.64 12.35
CA ALA A 379 10.75 12.37 11.10
C ALA A 379 10.85 11.40 9.91
N GLU A 380 11.62 10.31 10.04
CA GLU A 380 11.69 9.27 9.00
C GLU A 380 10.33 8.59 8.77
N VAL A 381 9.56 8.33 9.85
CA VAL A 381 8.20 7.79 9.75
C VAL A 381 7.28 8.75 9.02
N LYS A 382 7.43 10.07 9.21
CA LYS A 382 6.65 11.07 8.47
C LYS A 382 6.97 11.02 6.98
N GLU A 383 8.25 10.99 6.61
CA GLU A 383 8.67 10.86 5.21
C GLU A 383 8.15 9.58 4.57
N PHE A 384 8.21 8.46 5.29
CA PHE A 384 7.61 7.19 4.88
C PHE A 384 6.10 7.30 4.65
N MET A 385 5.38 7.94 5.56
CA MET A 385 3.94 8.13 5.44
C MET A 385 3.58 8.98 4.23
N ASP A 386 4.31 10.07 4.00
CA ASP A 386 4.14 10.94 2.84
C ASP A 386 4.44 10.17 1.54
N TYR A 387 5.53 9.38 1.51
CA TYR A 387 5.88 8.54 0.36
C TYR A 387 4.81 7.50 0.06
N HIS A 388 4.23 6.86 1.09
CA HIS A 388 3.18 5.86 0.96
C HIS A 388 1.76 6.43 1.04
N ASP A 389 1.56 7.74 0.93
CA ASP A 389 0.21 8.34 0.92
C ASP A 389 -0.64 7.93 2.15
N LEU A 390 -0.01 7.68 3.30
CA LEU A 390 -0.66 7.26 4.55
C LEU A 390 -1.07 8.47 5.40
N THR A 391 -2.21 8.38 6.07
CA THR A 391 -2.69 9.38 7.02
C THR A 391 -2.80 8.77 8.41
N LEU A 392 -2.62 9.59 9.44
CA LEU A 392 -2.95 9.21 10.81
C LEU A 392 -4.43 9.52 11.00
N GLU A 393 -5.20 8.53 11.45
CA GLU A 393 -6.59 8.71 11.87
C GLU A 393 -6.67 9.48 13.20
#